data_AF-A0A8T4IRP9-F1
#
_entry.id   AF-A0A8T4IRP9-F1
#
_cell.length_a   1.000
_cell.length_b   1.000
_cell.length_c   1.000
_cell.angle_alpha   90.00
_cell.angle_beta   90.00
_cell.angle_gamma   90.00
#
_symmetry.space_group_name_H-M   'P 1'
#
loop_
_entity.id
_entity.type
_entity.pdbx_description
1 polymer ?
#
loop_
_entity_poly.entity_id
_entity_poly.type
_entity_poly.pdbx_seq_one_letter_code
_entity_poly.pdbx_strand_id
1 'polypeptide(L)'
;DELAAALPMPLDYDNDVNLVAVAEQKLGAAEEHEDFVLLWNEEGIGAALVIGGRLHRGRTGGAGEVGFLPVPGAPLERRPARTNSGGFQELAGANAVLRLARELGLEYDRDARMKDAAAELLARAALAASGSGSDAAGPEAGTPDADSGAYGELLRRTATGVAVGLASLVAMLDPQLIVLSGGVHTAGGEPLRALVRAELTELAVPRPQLVLGTVTEHPVLNGALQSALATARDEVFDTAR
;
A
#
# COMPACT_ATOMS: atom_id res chain seq x y z
N ASP A 1 20.28 -4.54 -20.88
CA ASP A 1 21.08 -5.13 -21.98
C ASP A 1 22.51 -5.45 -21.58
N GLU A 2 23.31 -4.48 -21.13
CA GLU A 2 24.68 -4.76 -20.66
C GLU A 2 24.73 -5.80 -19.53
N LEU A 3 23.83 -5.68 -18.55
CA LEU A 3 23.75 -6.63 -17.43
C LEU A 3 23.29 -8.03 -17.88
N ALA A 4 22.35 -8.11 -18.83
CA ALA A 4 21.87 -9.39 -19.37
C ALA A 4 22.98 -10.12 -20.13
N ALA A 5 23.80 -9.38 -20.91
CA ALA A 5 24.92 -9.95 -21.65
C ALA A 5 26.06 -10.46 -20.75
N ALA A 6 26.16 -9.95 -19.52
CA ALA A 6 27.18 -10.34 -18.55
C ALA A 6 26.79 -11.55 -17.69
N LEU A 7 25.53 -11.99 -17.73
CA LEU A 7 25.03 -13.10 -16.92
C LEU A 7 24.86 -14.38 -17.74
N PRO A 8 25.21 -15.56 -17.21
CA PRO A 8 25.07 -16.83 -17.92
C PRO A 8 23.63 -17.37 -17.89
N MET A 9 22.66 -16.55 -17.48
CA MET A 9 21.26 -16.92 -17.27
C MET A 9 20.33 -15.80 -17.76
N PRO A 10 19.05 -16.09 -18.07
CA PRO A 10 18.07 -15.07 -18.38
C PRO A 10 17.97 -14.03 -17.27
N LEU A 11 17.76 -12.76 -17.68
CA LEU A 11 17.59 -11.63 -16.77
C LEU A 11 16.30 -10.91 -17.15
N ASP A 12 15.40 -10.84 -16.18
CA ASP A 12 14.23 -9.97 -16.20
C ASP A 12 14.27 -9.01 -15.02
N TYR A 13 13.57 -7.88 -15.15
CA TYR A 13 13.39 -6.90 -14.08
C TYR A 13 11.98 -6.34 -14.11
N ASP A 14 11.49 -5.93 -12.96
CA ASP A 14 10.19 -5.28 -12.80
C ASP A 14 10.27 -4.21 -11.70
N ASN A 15 9.24 -3.40 -11.60
CA ASN A 15 9.07 -2.46 -10.50
C ASN A 15 8.92 -3.23 -9.17
N ASP A 16 9.47 -2.69 -8.09
CA ASP A 16 9.45 -3.29 -6.76
C ASP A 16 8.02 -3.57 -6.27
N VAL A 17 7.09 -2.64 -6.46
CA VAL A 17 5.68 -2.80 -6.11
C VAL A 17 5.02 -3.94 -6.89
N ASN A 18 5.37 -4.11 -8.17
CA ASN A 18 4.87 -5.22 -8.99
C ASN A 18 5.37 -6.56 -8.46
N LEU A 19 6.64 -6.65 -8.09
CA LEU A 19 7.21 -7.87 -7.51
C LEU A 19 6.54 -8.21 -6.18
N VAL A 20 6.23 -7.20 -5.36
CA VAL A 20 5.49 -7.43 -4.11
C VAL A 20 4.11 -7.99 -4.40
N ALA A 21 3.40 -7.48 -5.40
CA ALA A 21 2.11 -8.05 -5.79
C ALA A 21 2.23 -9.50 -6.26
N VAL A 22 3.30 -9.87 -6.98
CA VAL A 22 3.57 -11.28 -7.29
C VAL A 22 3.78 -12.09 -6.02
N ALA A 23 4.53 -11.56 -5.04
CA ALA A 23 4.75 -12.24 -3.78
C ALA A 23 3.44 -12.47 -3.02
N GLU A 24 2.60 -11.44 -2.87
CA GLU A 24 1.30 -11.52 -2.21
C GLU A 24 0.33 -12.44 -2.95
N GLN A 25 0.37 -12.48 -4.28
CA GLN A 25 -0.45 -13.38 -5.09
C GLN A 25 0.00 -14.84 -5.00
N LYS A 26 1.28 -15.11 -4.69
CA LYS A 26 1.80 -16.48 -4.67
C LYS A 26 1.94 -17.07 -3.28
N LEU A 27 2.13 -16.23 -2.28
CA LEU A 27 2.53 -16.64 -0.94
C LEU A 27 1.75 -15.93 0.17
N GLY A 28 0.85 -15.01 -0.19
CA GLY A 28 0.32 -14.04 0.76
C GLY A 28 -1.17 -13.78 0.65
N ALA A 29 -1.56 -12.54 0.96
CA ALA A 29 -2.94 -12.15 1.17
C ALA A 29 -3.82 -12.23 -0.10
N ALA A 30 -3.21 -12.41 -1.28
CA ALA A 30 -3.90 -12.45 -2.57
C ALA A 30 -3.83 -13.83 -3.26
N GLU A 31 -3.48 -14.91 -2.55
CA GLU A 31 -3.33 -16.26 -3.15
C GLU A 31 -4.58 -16.74 -3.91
N GLU A 32 -5.77 -16.44 -3.39
CA GLU A 32 -7.05 -16.84 -3.98
C GLU A 32 -7.69 -15.78 -4.89
N HIS A 33 -6.94 -14.74 -5.28
CA HIS A 33 -7.49 -13.57 -5.99
C HIS A 33 -6.76 -13.30 -7.31
N GLU A 34 -7.54 -13.22 -8.39
CA GLU A 34 -7.04 -12.89 -9.73
C GLU A 34 -7.17 -11.40 -10.07
N ASP A 35 -8.09 -10.68 -9.43
CA ASP A 35 -8.33 -9.26 -9.65
C ASP A 35 -8.15 -8.47 -8.34
N PHE A 36 -6.99 -7.84 -8.18
CA PHE A 36 -6.68 -7.07 -6.98
C PHE A 36 -5.75 -5.89 -7.23
N VAL A 37 -5.79 -4.94 -6.30
CA VAL A 37 -4.86 -3.81 -6.24
C VAL A 37 -4.02 -3.96 -4.98
N LEU A 38 -2.69 -3.93 -5.12
CA LEU A 38 -1.80 -3.77 -3.99
C LEU A 38 -1.41 -2.30 -3.89
N LEU A 39 -1.66 -1.66 -2.75
CA LEU A 39 -1.18 -0.31 -2.44
C LEU A 39 0.05 -0.43 -1.56
N TRP A 40 1.17 0.14 -2.01
CA TRP A 40 2.46 0.08 -1.35
C TRP A 40 2.87 1.45 -0.82
N ASN A 41 3.25 1.53 0.45
CA ASN A 41 3.71 2.76 1.09
C ASN A 41 5.00 2.52 1.88
N GLU A 42 6.10 2.99 1.30
CA GLU A 42 7.47 2.93 1.83
C GLU A 42 8.13 4.31 1.69
N GLU A 43 9.14 4.46 0.82
CA GLU A 43 9.70 5.77 0.45
C GLU A 43 8.70 6.62 -0.32
N GLY A 44 7.79 5.99 -1.06
CA GLY A 44 6.73 6.64 -1.83
C GLY A 44 5.47 5.77 -1.89
N ILE A 45 4.42 6.33 -2.49
CA ILE A 45 3.17 5.61 -2.74
C ILE A 45 3.15 5.10 -4.17
N GLY A 46 3.05 3.78 -4.31
CA GLY A 46 2.81 3.10 -5.57
C GLY A 46 1.69 2.08 -5.43
N ALA A 47 1.22 1.56 -6.56
CA ALA A 47 0.31 0.45 -6.59
C ALA A 47 0.70 -0.55 -7.66
N ALA A 48 0.35 -1.80 -7.45
CA ALA A 48 0.38 -2.82 -8.49
C ALA A 48 -1.05 -3.25 -8.79
N LEU A 49 -1.35 -3.40 -10.08
CA LEU A 49 -2.65 -3.81 -10.57
C LEU A 49 -2.52 -5.24 -11.10
N VAL A 50 -3.29 -6.16 -10.55
CA VAL A 50 -3.39 -7.53 -11.04
C VAL A 50 -4.81 -7.73 -11.56
N ILE A 51 -4.93 -8.09 -12.84
CA ILE A 51 -6.20 -8.26 -13.54
C ILE A 51 -6.17 -9.60 -14.27
N GLY A 52 -7.15 -10.47 -14.03
CA GLY A 52 -7.19 -11.82 -14.57
C GLY A 52 -5.94 -12.63 -14.24
N GLY A 53 -5.42 -12.47 -13.02
CA GLY A 53 -4.24 -13.16 -12.51
C GLY A 53 -2.92 -12.63 -13.05
N ARG A 54 -2.92 -11.52 -13.80
CA ARG A 54 -1.73 -10.98 -14.47
C ARG A 54 -1.45 -9.55 -14.07
N LEU A 55 -0.17 -9.25 -13.83
CA LEU A 55 0.29 -7.87 -13.63
C LEU A 55 -0.04 -6.99 -14.84
N HIS A 56 -0.82 -5.93 -14.60
CA HIS A 56 -1.11 -4.89 -15.55
C HIS A 56 -0.09 -3.75 -15.42
N ARG A 57 0.87 -3.71 -16.36
CA ARG A 57 1.96 -2.72 -16.38
C ARG A 57 1.64 -1.45 -17.17
N GLY A 58 0.53 -1.44 -17.90
CA GLY A 58 0.20 -0.38 -18.83
C GLY A 58 1.13 -0.33 -20.04
N ARG A 59 0.98 0.70 -20.89
CA ARG A 59 1.69 0.80 -22.18
C ARG A 59 3.21 1.00 -22.03
N THR A 60 3.63 1.77 -21.02
CA THR A 60 5.02 2.18 -20.81
C THR A 60 5.63 1.59 -19.54
N GLY A 61 4.92 0.70 -18.85
CA GLY A 61 5.32 0.24 -17.51
C GLY A 61 4.89 1.15 -16.36
N GLY A 62 4.23 2.29 -16.64
CA GLY A 62 3.83 3.27 -15.62
C GLY A 62 2.44 3.07 -15.02
N ALA A 63 1.77 1.94 -15.27
CA ALA A 63 0.54 1.66 -14.53
C ALA A 63 0.89 1.43 -13.05
N GLY A 64 0.08 1.98 -12.15
CA GLY A 64 0.35 1.85 -10.72
C GLY A 64 1.12 3.02 -10.09
N GLU A 65 1.49 4.03 -10.88
CA GLU A 65 2.09 5.30 -10.43
C GLU A 65 1.06 6.21 -9.73
N VAL A 66 0.28 5.64 -8.81
CA VAL A 66 -0.88 6.26 -8.17
C VAL A 66 -0.49 7.33 -7.16
N GLY A 67 0.76 7.33 -6.66
CA GLY A 67 1.27 8.42 -5.84
C GLY A 67 1.19 9.80 -6.52
N PHE A 68 1.19 9.82 -7.86
CA PHE A 68 1.02 11.04 -8.66
C PHE A 68 -0.43 11.42 -8.96
N LEU A 69 -1.40 10.60 -8.54
CA LEU A 69 -2.81 10.86 -8.77
C LEU A 69 -3.20 12.21 -8.14
N PRO A 70 -3.83 13.13 -8.90
CA PRO A 70 -4.41 14.32 -8.32
C PRO A 70 -5.64 13.94 -7.51
N VAL A 71 -5.62 14.23 -6.22
CA VAL A 71 -6.73 13.94 -5.30
C VAL A 71 -7.23 15.23 -4.63
N PRO A 72 -8.53 15.31 -4.32
CA PRO A 72 -9.07 16.42 -3.53
C PRO A 72 -8.36 16.55 -2.19
N GLY A 73 -8.11 17.79 -1.75
CA GLY A 73 -7.46 18.07 -0.46
C GLY A 73 -5.93 18.05 -0.49
N ALA A 74 -5.31 17.65 -1.60
CA ALA A 74 -3.87 17.78 -1.81
C ALA A 74 -3.53 18.95 -2.76
N PRO A 75 -2.36 19.59 -2.61
CA PRO A 75 -1.86 20.53 -3.60
C PRO A 75 -1.78 19.88 -4.99
N LEU A 76 -2.16 20.63 -6.03
CA LEU A 76 -1.99 20.17 -7.40
C LEU A 76 -0.53 20.36 -7.82
N GLU A 77 0.26 19.31 -7.64
CA GLU A 77 1.67 19.29 -8.03
C GLU A 77 1.84 19.48 -9.54
N ARG A 78 2.78 20.38 -9.90
CA ARG A 78 3.13 20.66 -11.30
C ARG A 78 4.50 20.06 -11.58
N ARG A 79 4.62 19.32 -12.69
CA ARG A 79 5.85 18.63 -13.12
C ARG A 79 6.31 17.56 -12.10
N PRO A 80 5.47 16.54 -11.83
CA PRO A 80 5.74 15.50 -10.83
C PRO A 80 7.08 14.78 -11.03
N ALA A 81 7.53 14.61 -12.27
CA ALA A 81 8.84 14.00 -12.58
C ALA A 81 10.05 14.78 -12.03
N ARG A 82 9.89 16.06 -11.66
CA ARG A 82 10.96 16.87 -11.06
C ARG A 82 10.96 16.84 -9.54
N THR A 83 9.79 16.79 -8.93
CA THR A 83 9.61 16.80 -7.47
C THR A 83 9.57 15.40 -6.89
N ASN A 84 9.39 14.37 -7.74
CA ASN A 84 9.10 13.00 -7.35
C ASN A 84 7.98 12.91 -6.29
N SER A 85 7.01 13.81 -6.41
CA SER A 85 5.86 13.91 -5.53
C SER A 85 4.60 14.27 -6.32
N GLY A 86 3.45 13.86 -5.80
CA GLY A 86 2.14 14.17 -6.35
C GLY A 86 1.05 14.13 -5.30
N GLY A 87 -0.18 14.40 -5.74
CA GLY A 87 -1.30 14.69 -4.82
C GLY A 87 -1.55 13.56 -3.82
N PHE A 88 -1.67 12.33 -4.28
CA PHE A 88 -1.97 11.21 -3.38
C PHE A 88 -0.81 10.91 -2.43
N GLN A 89 0.44 11.00 -2.89
CA GLN A 89 1.60 10.83 -2.03
C GLN A 89 1.68 11.90 -0.93
N GLU A 90 1.40 13.18 -1.23
CA GLU A 90 1.36 14.26 -0.23
C GLU A 90 0.21 14.11 0.78
N LEU A 91 -0.86 13.41 0.37
CA LEU A 91 -2.02 13.17 1.21
C LEU A 91 -1.84 11.97 2.16
N ALA A 92 -1.24 10.88 1.68
CA ALA A 92 -1.26 9.59 2.35
C ALA A 92 0.13 8.95 2.59
N GLY A 93 1.19 9.50 2.02
CA GLY A 93 2.54 8.95 2.12
C GLY A 93 3.18 9.16 3.49
N ALA A 94 4.38 8.60 3.69
CA ALA A 94 5.15 8.75 4.92
C ALA A 94 5.31 10.23 5.36
N ASN A 95 5.56 11.15 4.43
CA ASN A 95 5.68 12.58 4.74
C ASN A 95 4.37 13.18 5.29
N ALA A 96 3.21 12.71 4.81
CA ALA A 96 1.91 13.13 5.30
C ALA A 96 1.73 12.75 6.77
N VAL A 97 2.10 11.52 7.14
CA VAL A 97 2.09 11.04 8.54
C VAL A 97 2.99 11.93 9.41
N LEU A 98 4.22 12.22 8.98
CA LEU A 98 5.14 13.07 9.75
C LEU A 98 4.67 14.53 9.86
N ARG A 99 3.98 15.05 8.84
CA ARG A 99 3.36 16.37 8.87
C ARG A 99 2.23 16.40 9.89
N LEU A 100 1.33 15.42 9.86
CA LEU A 100 0.24 15.27 10.82
C LEU A 100 0.76 15.11 12.25
N ALA A 101 1.82 14.32 12.45
CA ALA A 101 2.46 14.16 13.76
C ALA A 101 2.95 15.51 14.32
N ARG A 102 3.59 16.34 13.48
CA ARG A 102 4.01 17.71 13.87
C ARG A 102 2.82 18.60 14.24
N GLU A 103 1.75 18.56 13.44
CA GLU A 103 0.52 19.32 13.72
C GLU A 103 -0.14 18.91 15.05
N LEU A 104 -0.05 17.61 15.39
CA LEU A 104 -0.64 17.02 16.60
C LEU A 104 0.31 17.04 17.82
N GLY A 105 1.53 17.59 17.67
CA GLY A 105 2.52 17.69 18.74
C GLY A 105 3.15 16.34 19.14
N LEU A 106 3.15 15.35 18.24
CA LEU A 106 3.75 14.04 18.47
C LEU A 106 5.25 14.06 18.13
N GLU A 107 6.06 13.52 19.04
CA GLU A 107 7.50 13.40 18.86
C GLU A 107 7.88 12.13 18.08
N TYR A 108 8.88 12.26 17.21
CA TYR A 108 9.48 11.18 16.43
C TYR A 108 10.95 11.47 16.18
N ASP A 109 11.72 10.42 15.89
CA ASP A 109 13.13 10.55 15.52
C ASP A 109 13.27 11.25 14.17
N ARG A 110 13.90 12.43 14.17
CA ARG A 110 14.11 13.24 12.96
C ARG A 110 15.33 12.81 12.15
N ASP A 111 16.21 12.00 12.73
CA ASP A 111 17.41 11.48 12.09
C ASP A 111 17.14 10.13 11.39
N ALA A 112 16.03 9.46 11.76
CA ALA A 112 15.55 8.26 11.09
C ALA A 112 15.13 8.53 9.64
N ARG A 113 15.18 7.49 8.79
CA ARG A 113 14.62 7.59 7.43
C ARG A 113 13.12 7.89 7.54
N MET A 114 12.63 8.73 6.63
CA MET A 114 11.24 9.22 6.64
C MET A 114 10.20 8.11 6.82
N LYS A 115 10.34 7.00 6.09
CA LYS A 115 9.44 5.86 6.16
C LYS A 115 9.48 5.13 7.50
N ASP A 116 10.68 5.01 8.11
CA ASP A 116 10.87 4.32 9.38
C ASP A 116 10.23 5.14 10.51
N ALA A 117 10.43 6.46 10.51
CA ALA A 117 9.80 7.36 11.47
C ALA A 117 8.25 7.36 11.34
N ALA A 118 7.74 7.35 10.11
CA ALA A 118 6.30 7.28 9.86
C ALA A 118 5.70 5.95 10.31
N ALA A 119 6.36 4.84 10.00
CA ALA A 119 5.96 3.51 10.43
C ALA A 119 5.96 3.41 11.97
N GLU A 120 6.99 3.90 12.64
CA GLU A 120 7.06 3.91 14.11
C GLU A 120 5.90 4.71 14.74
N LEU A 121 5.60 5.90 14.20
CA LEU A 121 4.47 6.72 14.67
C LEU A 121 3.13 5.99 14.52
N LEU A 122 2.90 5.34 13.38
CA LEU A 122 1.66 4.58 13.16
C LEU A 122 1.60 3.32 14.03
N ALA A 123 2.72 2.65 14.28
CA ALA A 123 2.78 1.53 15.22
C ALA A 123 2.42 1.97 16.65
N ARG A 124 3.00 3.08 17.13
CA ARG A 124 2.63 3.66 18.44
C ARG A 124 1.15 4.03 18.49
N ALA A 125 0.63 4.59 17.40
CA ALA A 125 -0.77 4.97 17.32
C ALA A 125 -1.71 3.75 17.35
N ALA A 126 -1.37 2.68 16.63
CA ALA A 126 -2.10 1.42 16.59
C ALA A 126 -2.11 0.73 17.97
N LEU A 127 -0.97 0.73 18.67
CA LEU A 127 -0.89 0.22 20.05
C LEU A 127 -1.77 1.04 21.00
N ALA A 128 -1.76 2.37 20.90
CA ALA A 128 -2.61 3.23 21.72
C ALA A 128 -4.11 2.95 21.49
N ALA A 129 -4.53 2.78 20.23
CA ALA A 129 -5.91 2.42 19.89
C ALA A 129 -6.31 1.05 20.45
N SER A 130 -5.40 0.07 20.40
CA SER A 130 -5.65 -1.29 20.88
C SER A 130 -5.69 -1.38 22.41
N GLY A 131 -4.90 -0.57 23.11
CA GLY A 131 -4.88 -0.50 24.58
C GLY A 131 -6.10 0.21 25.19
N SER A 132 -6.82 1.01 24.41
CA SER A 132 -8.04 1.72 24.85
C SER A 132 -9.32 0.86 24.81
N GLY A 133 -9.23 -0.40 24.35
CA GLY A 133 -10.38 -1.25 24.02
C GLY A 133 -10.58 -2.53 24.84
N SER A 134 -9.95 -2.70 26.01
CA SER A 134 -10.30 -3.81 26.92
C SER A 134 -11.44 -3.41 27.84
N ASP A 135 -12.69 -3.51 27.36
CA ASP A 135 -13.92 -3.86 28.15
C ASP A 135 -15.27 -3.69 27.41
N ALA A 136 -15.31 -3.64 26.07
CA ALA A 136 -16.59 -3.62 25.35
C ALA A 136 -16.62 -4.58 24.15
N ALA A 137 -16.70 -5.88 24.45
CA ALA A 137 -17.08 -6.90 23.47
C ALA A 137 -18.61 -6.88 23.26
N GLY A 138 -19.08 -6.16 22.24
CA GLY A 138 -20.46 -6.17 21.77
C GLY A 138 -20.52 -5.82 20.27
N PRO A 139 -21.44 -6.40 19.48
CA PRO A 139 -21.40 -6.36 18.01
C PRO A 139 -21.96 -5.07 17.38
N GLU A 140 -22.13 -3.99 18.14
CA GLU A 140 -22.52 -2.68 17.61
C GLU A 140 -21.39 -1.68 17.90
N ALA A 141 -20.36 -1.70 17.05
CA ALA A 141 -19.28 -0.74 17.08
C ALA A 141 -19.80 0.62 16.60
N GLY A 142 -20.40 1.36 17.53
CA GLY A 142 -20.68 2.79 17.39
C GLY A 142 -19.39 3.57 17.15
N THR A 143 -19.54 4.69 16.46
CA THR A 143 -18.52 5.70 16.12
C THR A 143 -17.33 5.75 17.09
N PRO A 144 -16.07 5.65 16.62
CA PRO A 144 -14.90 5.68 17.49
C PRO A 144 -14.90 6.96 18.33
N ASP A 145 -14.73 6.76 19.63
CA ASP A 145 -14.88 7.78 20.67
C ASP A 145 -14.09 9.05 20.34
N ALA A 146 -14.70 10.22 20.57
CA ALA A 146 -14.13 11.53 20.22
C ALA A 146 -12.86 11.89 20.99
N ASP A 147 -12.44 11.04 21.94
CA ASP A 147 -11.36 11.28 22.89
C ASP A 147 -10.10 10.40 22.63
N SER A 148 -9.90 9.93 21.40
CA SER A 148 -8.78 9.04 21.04
C SER A 148 -7.36 9.68 21.11
N GLY A 149 -7.25 10.91 21.62
CA GLY A 149 -6.01 11.67 21.72
C GLY A 149 -5.31 11.94 20.39
N ALA A 150 -4.09 12.49 20.47
CA ALA A 150 -3.28 12.82 19.30
C ALA A 150 -2.99 11.59 18.41
N TYR A 151 -2.80 10.41 18.99
CA TYR A 151 -2.54 9.18 18.23
C TYR A 151 -3.76 8.66 17.46
N GLY A 152 -4.94 8.66 18.06
CA GLY A 152 -6.15 8.27 17.34
C GLY A 152 -6.50 9.26 16.22
N GLU A 153 -6.26 10.55 16.44
CA GLU A 153 -6.43 11.56 15.39
C GLU A 153 -5.41 11.38 14.24
N LEU A 154 -4.16 11.02 14.55
CA LEU A 154 -3.16 10.66 13.55
C LEU A 154 -3.63 9.49 12.67
N LEU A 155 -4.13 8.42 13.29
CA LEU A 155 -4.67 7.26 12.56
C LEU A 155 -5.86 7.63 11.67
N ARG A 156 -6.84 8.38 12.21
CA ARG A 156 -8.02 8.81 11.45
C ARG A 156 -7.64 9.64 10.23
N ARG A 157 -6.81 10.67 10.40
CA ARG A 157 -6.41 11.54 9.28
C ARG A 157 -5.57 10.80 8.25
N THR A 158 -4.70 9.89 8.69
CA THR A 158 -3.95 9.02 7.77
C THR A 158 -4.91 8.11 7.01
N ALA A 159 -5.89 7.51 7.68
CA ALA A 159 -6.88 6.64 7.08
C ALA A 159 -7.73 7.37 6.04
N THR A 160 -8.21 8.58 6.34
CA THR A 160 -8.93 9.44 5.39
C THR A 160 -8.08 9.70 4.15
N GLY A 161 -6.81 10.05 4.33
CA GLY A 161 -5.90 10.31 3.20
C GLY A 161 -5.75 9.10 2.28
N VAL A 162 -5.54 7.91 2.86
CA VAL A 162 -5.47 6.64 2.11
C VAL A 162 -6.78 6.33 1.40
N ALA A 163 -7.92 6.45 2.10
CA ALA A 163 -9.24 6.14 1.56
C ALA A 163 -9.63 7.02 0.38
N VAL A 164 -9.26 8.31 0.38
CA VAL A 164 -9.51 9.24 -0.75
C VAL A 164 -8.84 8.76 -2.04
N GLY A 165 -7.58 8.33 -1.97
CA GLY A 165 -6.90 7.80 -3.15
C GLY A 165 -7.45 6.44 -3.57
N LEU A 166 -7.72 5.54 -2.60
CA LEU A 166 -8.34 4.25 -2.88
C LEU A 166 -9.71 4.37 -3.54
N ALA A 167 -10.54 5.34 -3.13
CA ALA A 167 -11.85 5.57 -3.75
C ALA A 167 -11.73 5.84 -5.26
N SER A 168 -10.69 6.55 -5.68
CA SER A 168 -10.42 6.79 -7.10
C SER A 168 -10.03 5.51 -7.84
N LEU A 169 -9.22 4.65 -7.20
CA LEU A 169 -8.85 3.35 -7.76
C LEU A 169 -10.04 2.40 -7.86
N VAL A 170 -10.89 2.36 -6.83
CA VAL A 170 -12.12 1.57 -6.83
C VAL A 170 -13.07 2.03 -7.94
N ALA A 171 -13.25 3.35 -8.11
CA ALA A 171 -14.11 3.89 -9.15
C ALA A 171 -13.65 3.54 -10.58
N MET A 172 -12.35 3.34 -10.79
CA MET A 172 -11.79 3.03 -12.11
C MET A 172 -11.60 1.55 -12.39
N LEU A 173 -11.24 0.77 -11.37
CA LEU A 173 -10.77 -0.60 -11.52
C LEU A 173 -11.76 -1.64 -10.99
N ASP A 174 -12.64 -1.24 -10.06
CA ASP A 174 -13.58 -2.14 -9.38
C ASP A 174 -12.93 -3.48 -8.94
N PRO A 175 -11.83 -3.43 -8.14
CA PRO A 175 -11.12 -4.65 -7.80
C PRO A 175 -11.90 -5.48 -6.79
N GLN A 176 -11.69 -6.80 -6.77
CA GLN A 176 -12.27 -7.66 -5.73
C GLN A 176 -11.59 -7.43 -4.37
N LEU A 177 -10.27 -7.18 -4.40
CA LEU A 177 -9.41 -7.08 -3.23
C LEU A 177 -8.47 -5.87 -3.33
N ILE A 178 -8.26 -5.20 -2.21
CA ILE A 178 -7.20 -4.22 -2.00
C ILE A 178 -6.28 -4.73 -0.89
N VAL A 179 -4.98 -4.83 -1.17
CA VAL A 179 -3.94 -5.23 -0.23
C VAL A 179 -3.13 -4.00 0.18
N LEU A 180 -3.16 -3.63 1.46
CA LEU A 180 -2.31 -2.58 2.02
C LEU A 180 -0.96 -3.17 2.42
N SER A 181 0.10 -2.77 1.71
CA SER A 181 1.46 -3.26 1.91
C SER A 181 2.46 -2.11 2.06
N GLY A 182 3.71 -2.45 2.35
CA GLY A 182 4.76 -1.51 2.76
C GLY A 182 4.71 -1.18 4.25
N GLY A 183 5.89 -0.89 4.81
CA GLY A 183 6.15 -0.73 6.23
C GLY A 183 5.29 0.31 6.91
N VAL A 184 4.90 1.38 6.20
CA VAL A 184 4.04 2.43 6.78
C VAL A 184 2.62 1.89 7.01
N HIS A 185 2.04 1.19 6.04
CA HIS A 185 0.70 0.63 6.17
C HIS A 185 0.66 -0.55 7.14
N THR A 186 1.63 -1.46 7.05
CA THR A 186 1.67 -2.65 7.90
C THR A 186 1.92 -2.28 9.37
N ALA A 187 2.71 -1.24 9.65
CA ALA A 187 2.93 -0.75 11.00
C ALA A 187 1.67 -0.18 11.65
N GLY A 188 0.79 0.48 10.89
CA GLY A 188 -0.53 0.92 11.38
C GLY A 188 -1.50 -0.23 11.67
N GLY A 189 -1.22 -1.41 11.12
CA GLY A 189 -1.89 -2.66 11.43
C GLY A 189 -3.41 -2.63 11.26
N GLU A 190 -4.08 -3.50 12.03
CA GLU A 190 -5.54 -3.64 11.98
C GLU A 190 -6.29 -2.35 12.35
N PRO A 191 -5.85 -1.53 13.34
CA PRO A 191 -6.50 -0.24 13.62
C PRO A 191 -6.53 0.70 12.41
N LEU A 192 -5.41 0.85 11.70
CA LEU A 192 -5.37 1.68 10.49
C LEU A 192 -6.25 1.09 9.39
N ARG A 193 -6.11 -0.22 9.10
CA ARG A 193 -6.90 -0.91 8.07
C ARG A 193 -8.41 -0.78 8.31
N ALA A 194 -8.85 -0.92 9.56
CA ALA A 194 -10.25 -0.80 9.94
C ALA A 194 -10.80 0.60 9.68
N LEU A 195 -10.03 1.65 10.02
CA LEU A 195 -10.39 3.04 9.74
C LEU A 195 -10.41 3.33 8.24
N VAL A 196 -9.41 2.86 7.48
CA VAL A 196 -9.38 3.02 6.02
C VAL A 196 -10.61 2.38 5.38
N ARG A 197 -10.99 1.18 5.83
CA ARG A 197 -12.19 0.49 5.34
C ARG A 197 -13.46 1.27 5.65
N ALA A 198 -13.58 1.81 6.86
CA ALA A 198 -14.75 2.58 7.27
C ALA A 198 -14.91 3.83 6.38
N GLU A 199 -13.85 4.61 6.22
CA GLU A 199 -13.83 5.78 5.35
C GLU A 199 -14.08 5.42 3.88
N LEU A 200 -13.48 4.34 3.36
CA LEU A 200 -13.67 3.91 1.97
C LEU A 200 -15.12 3.52 1.69
N THR A 201 -15.84 2.96 2.66
CA THR A 201 -17.26 2.58 2.52
C THR A 201 -18.16 3.80 2.31
N GLU A 202 -17.77 4.97 2.80
CA GLU A 202 -18.49 6.23 2.59
C GLU A 202 -18.13 6.88 1.24
N LEU A 203 -16.93 6.61 0.72
CA LEU A 203 -16.39 7.27 -0.48
C LEU A 203 -16.60 6.47 -1.78
N ALA A 204 -16.79 5.16 -1.70
CA ALA A 204 -16.90 4.28 -2.86
C ALA A 204 -18.20 3.46 -2.87
N VAL A 205 -18.79 3.28 -4.05
CA VAL A 205 -19.99 2.46 -4.24
C VAL A 205 -19.64 0.96 -4.19
N PRO A 206 -18.66 0.46 -4.98
CA PRO A 206 -18.18 -0.90 -4.79
C PRO A 206 -17.45 -1.04 -3.46
N ARG A 207 -17.56 -2.23 -2.86
CA ARG A 207 -17.00 -2.55 -1.54
C ARG A 207 -16.00 -3.69 -1.66
N PRO A 208 -14.78 -3.41 -2.16
CA PRO A 208 -13.73 -4.41 -2.22
C PRO A 208 -13.39 -4.91 -0.82
N GLN A 209 -12.86 -6.13 -0.74
CA GLN A 209 -12.19 -6.56 0.48
C GLN A 209 -10.94 -5.70 0.69
N LEU A 210 -10.66 -5.31 1.93
CA LEU A 210 -9.46 -4.56 2.29
C LEU A 210 -8.68 -5.34 3.35
N VAL A 211 -7.45 -5.74 3.02
CA VAL A 211 -6.60 -6.56 3.87
C VAL A 211 -5.21 -5.94 4.01
N LEU A 212 -4.44 -6.40 5.00
CA LEU A 212 -3.02 -6.10 5.11
C LEU A 212 -2.23 -7.16 4.32
N GLY A 213 -1.12 -6.75 3.71
CA GLY A 213 -0.16 -7.67 3.12
C GLY A 213 0.46 -8.58 4.18
N THR A 214 0.67 -9.85 3.84
CA THR A 214 1.23 -10.85 4.75
C THR A 214 2.67 -11.21 4.43
N VAL A 215 3.16 -10.91 3.22
CA VAL A 215 4.56 -11.10 2.85
C VAL A 215 5.36 -9.88 3.31
N THR A 216 5.88 -9.93 4.53
CA THR A 216 6.59 -8.80 5.15
C THR A 216 8.11 -8.93 5.07
N GLU A 217 8.63 -10.16 5.08
CA GLU A 217 10.07 -10.41 4.95
C GLU A 217 10.47 -10.46 3.48
N HIS A 218 11.36 -9.55 3.07
CA HIS A 218 11.92 -9.47 1.72
C HIS A 218 10.90 -9.64 0.57
N PRO A 219 9.77 -8.90 0.57
CA PRO A 219 8.68 -9.15 -0.38
C PRO A 219 9.10 -8.96 -1.84
N VAL A 220 9.94 -7.97 -2.14
CA VAL A 220 10.48 -7.74 -3.49
C VAL A 220 11.30 -8.94 -3.97
N LEU A 221 12.18 -9.47 -3.11
CA LEU A 221 13.00 -10.63 -3.44
C LEU A 221 12.13 -11.89 -3.65
N ASN A 222 11.17 -12.12 -2.76
CA ASN A 222 10.24 -13.25 -2.90
C ASN A 222 9.45 -13.15 -4.22
N GLY A 223 8.98 -11.95 -4.58
CA GLY A 223 8.34 -11.68 -5.86
C GLY A 223 9.23 -11.97 -7.07
N ALA A 224 10.49 -11.53 -7.02
CA ALA A 224 11.47 -11.80 -8.06
C ALA A 224 11.74 -13.31 -8.21
N LEU A 225 11.89 -14.03 -7.10
CA LEU A 225 12.09 -15.48 -7.10
C LEU A 225 10.89 -16.21 -7.69
N GLN A 226 9.66 -15.82 -7.33
CA GLN A 226 8.45 -16.43 -7.90
C GLN A 226 8.31 -16.14 -9.40
N SER A 227 8.67 -14.93 -9.84
CA SER A 227 8.66 -14.55 -11.26
C SER A 227 9.69 -15.36 -12.07
N ALA A 228 10.90 -15.50 -11.53
CA ALA A 228 11.95 -16.32 -12.14
C ALA A 228 11.56 -17.81 -12.19
N LEU A 229 10.94 -18.33 -11.12
CA LEU A 229 10.45 -19.71 -11.07
C LEU A 229 9.34 -19.97 -12.09
N ALA A 230 8.41 -19.02 -12.27
CA ALA A 230 7.37 -19.12 -13.28
C ALA A 230 7.97 -19.19 -14.68
N THR A 231 8.90 -18.28 -14.99
CA THR A 231 9.61 -18.25 -16.29
C THR A 231 10.36 -19.56 -16.55
N ALA A 232 11.11 -20.06 -15.57
CA ALA A 232 11.83 -21.33 -15.70
C ALA A 232 10.88 -22.52 -15.88
N ARG A 233 9.71 -22.53 -15.23
CA ARG A 233 8.70 -23.58 -15.42
C ARG A 233 8.14 -23.55 -16.84
N ASP A 234 7.81 -22.36 -17.33
CA ASP A 234 7.31 -22.21 -18.70
C ASP A 234 8.38 -22.69 -19.70
N GLU A 235 9.65 -22.31 -19.54
CA GLU A 235 10.71 -22.78 -20.44
C GLU A 235 10.94 -24.30 -20.42
N VAL A 236 10.80 -24.95 -19.26
CA VAL A 236 11.05 -26.39 -19.11
C VAL A 236 9.85 -27.24 -19.53
N PHE A 237 8.63 -26.77 -19.26
CA PHE A 237 7.40 -27.56 -19.44
C PHE A 237 6.55 -27.14 -20.62
N ASP A 238 6.84 -26.02 -21.27
CA ASP A 238 6.17 -25.65 -22.51
C ASP A 238 6.62 -26.60 -23.64
N THR A 239 5.74 -27.56 -23.92
CA THR A 239 5.94 -28.66 -24.89
C THR A 239 5.65 -28.23 -26.33
N ALA A 240 5.44 -26.93 -26.57
CA ALA A 240 5.13 -26.37 -27.89
C ALA A 240 6.36 -25.88 -28.69
N ARG A 241 7.59 -26.25 -28.31
CA ARG A 241 8.79 -26.01 -29.13
C ARG A 241 9.16 -27.19 -30.03
#